data_AF-A0A537YNG8-F1
#
_entry.id   AF-A0A537YNG8-F1
#
_cell.length_a   1.000
_cell.length_b   1.000
_cell.length_c   1.000
_cell.angle_alpha   90.00
_cell.angle_beta   90.00
_cell.angle_gamma   90.00
#
_symmetry.space_group_name_H-M   'P 1'
#
loop_
_entity.id
_entity.type
_entity.pdbx_description
1 polymer ?
#
loop_
_entity_poly.entity_id
_entity_poly.type
_entity_poly.pdbx_seq_one_letter_code
_entity_poly.pdbx_strand_id
1 'polypeptide(L)' 'EPDRFNVQRHPKPHLAFGFGPHFCLGAALARLELHVMFGELLRRLPDLHLAGEPLPRRSSNFISGPEAMPVAFTPG' A
#
# COMPACT_ATOMS: atom_id res chain seq x y z
N GLU A 1 14.67 -1.08 -13.90
CA GLU A 1 14.38 -0.02 -12.89
C GLU A 1 13.67 -0.64 -11.69
N PRO A 2 14.37 -1.11 -10.65
CA PRO A 2 13.75 -1.67 -9.44
C PRO A 2 13.16 -0.60 -8.51
N ASP A 3 13.80 0.57 -8.39
CA ASP A 3 13.40 1.64 -7.48
C ASP A 3 12.21 2.48 -7.97
N ARG A 4 11.83 2.30 -9.24
CA ARG A 4 10.68 2.99 -9.84
C ARG A 4 9.39 2.22 -9.57
N PHE A 5 8.41 2.92 -8.99
CA PHE A 5 7.05 2.42 -8.90
C PHE A 5 6.40 2.36 -10.28
N ASN A 6 5.86 1.19 -10.66
CA ASN A 6 5.13 0.97 -11.89
C ASN A 6 3.99 -0.03 -11.65
N VAL A 7 2.74 0.45 -11.66
CA VAL A 7 1.54 -0.37 -11.44
C VAL A 7 1.34 -1.43 -12.53
N GLN A 8 1.83 -1.17 -13.75
CA GLN A 8 1.76 -2.07 -14.91
C GLN A 8 2.98 -3.00 -15.02
N ARG A 9 3.85 -3.07 -14.01
CA ARG A 9 5.02 -3.96 -14.03
C ARG A 9 4.58 -5.43 -14.21
N HIS A 10 5.17 -6.10 -15.19
CA HIS A 10 5.05 -7.54 -15.41
C HIS A 10 6.40 -8.11 -15.90
N PRO A 11 6.86 -9.27 -15.40
CA PRO A 11 6.29 -10.07 -14.30
C PRO A 11 6.46 -9.40 -12.91
N LYS A 12 5.78 -9.93 -11.88
CA LYS A 12 5.81 -9.41 -10.49
C LYS A 12 6.42 -10.41 -9.49
N PRO A 13 7.69 -10.83 -9.63
CA PRO A 13 8.31 -11.83 -8.77
C PRO A 13 8.77 -11.23 -7.42
N HIS A 14 7.82 -10.80 -6.57
CA HIS A 14 8.12 -10.19 -5.27
C HIS A 14 8.03 -11.19 -4.11
N LEU A 15 8.77 -10.93 -3.03
CA LEU A 15 8.80 -11.77 -1.82
C LEU A 15 7.98 -11.21 -0.64
N ALA A 16 7.12 -10.21 -0.88
CA ALA A 16 6.31 -9.58 0.18
C ALA A 16 5.44 -10.55 1.01
N PHE A 17 5.08 -11.71 0.46
CA PHE A 17 4.32 -12.76 1.16
C PHE A 17 5.16 -13.99 1.53
N GLY A 18 6.49 -13.89 1.43
CA GLY A 18 7.40 -15.02 1.60
C GLY A 18 7.30 -16.05 0.48
N PHE A 19 7.85 -17.24 0.73
CA PHE A 19 7.85 -18.39 -0.18
C PHE A 19 7.94 -19.70 0.60
N GLY A 20 7.60 -20.83 -0.03
CA GLY A 20 7.74 -22.16 0.56
C GLY A 20 6.69 -22.48 1.65
N PRO A 21 7.01 -23.36 2.62
CA PRO A 21 6.06 -23.84 3.63
C PRO A 21 5.45 -22.75 4.53
N HIS A 22 6.14 -21.62 4.68
CA HIS A 22 5.68 -20.47 5.46
C HIS A 22 5.17 -19.33 4.58
N PHE A 23 4.75 -19.63 3.35
CA PHE A 23 4.06 -18.66 2.51
C PHE A 23 2.88 -18.07 3.28
N CYS A 24 2.73 -16.75 3.22
CA CYS A 24 1.77 -16.02 4.02
C CYS A 24 0.34 -16.56 3.82
N LEU A 25 -0.20 -17.16 4.87
CA LEU A 25 -1.58 -17.69 4.88
C LEU A 25 -2.61 -16.59 4.56
N GLY A 26 -2.33 -15.35 4.97
CA GLY A 26 -3.19 -14.19 4.75
C GLY A 26 -3.06 -13.54 3.36
N ALA A 27 -2.23 -14.08 2.45
CA ALA A 27 -1.94 -13.40 1.17
C ALA A 27 -3.18 -13.21 0.28
N ALA A 28 -4.19 -14.09 0.36
CA ALA A 28 -5.45 -13.91 -0.35
C ALA A 28 -6.30 -12.79 0.27
N LEU A 29 -6.41 -12.78 1.61
CA LEU A 29 -7.16 -11.77 2.35
C LEU A 29 -6.56 -10.38 2.16
N ALA A 30 -5.24 -10.23 2.32
CA ALA A 30 -4.56 -8.95 2.14
C ALA A 30 -4.77 -8.36 0.74
N ARG A 31 -4.80 -9.22 -0.30
CA ARG A 31 -5.09 -8.77 -1.68
C ARG A 31 -6.55 -8.32 -1.84
N LEU A 32 -7.49 -9.04 -1.24
CA LEU A 32 -8.91 -8.66 -1.27
C LEU A 32 -9.13 -7.32 -0.56
N GLU A 33 -8.56 -7.16 0.63
CA GLU A 33 -8.65 -5.91 1.40
C GLU A 33 -8.10 -4.74 0.60
N LEU A 34 -6.91 -4.87 -0.01
CA LEU A 34 -6.34 -3.81 -0.85
C LEU A 34 -7.20 -3.51 -2.08
N HIS A 35 -7.77 -4.53 -2.72
CA HIS A 35 -8.64 -4.34 -3.88
C HIS A 35 -9.90 -3.53 -3.52
N VAL A 36 -10.58 -3.91 -2.43
CA VAL A 36 -11.77 -3.20 -1.94
C VAL A 36 -11.41 -1.80 -1.45
N MET A 37 -10.36 -1.67 -0.65
CA MET A 37 -9.92 -0.39 -0.09
C MET A 37 -9.59 0.61 -1.19
N PHE A 38 -8.74 0.25 -2.16
CA PHE A 38 -8.40 1.18 -3.25
C PHE A 38 -9.58 1.45 -4.18
N GLY A 39 -10.42 0.45 -4.46
CA GLY A 39 -11.63 0.64 -5.26
C GLY A 39 -12.56 1.69 -4.66
N GLU A 40 -12.85 1.57 -3.36
CA GLU A 40 -13.75 2.51 -2.66
C GLU A 40 -13.11 3.86 -2.40
N LEU A 41 -11.82 3.90 -2.05
CA LEU A 41 -11.07 5.14 -1.83
C LEU A 41 -11.08 6.01 -3.08
N LEU A 42 -10.70 5.45 -4.24
CA LEU A 42 -10.62 6.18 -5.50
C LEU A 42 -12.01 6.59 -6.03
N ARG A 43 -13.05 5.79 -5.75
CA ARG A 43 -14.43 6.11 -6.12
C ARG A 43 -15.02 7.25 -5.31
N ARG A 44 -14.73 7.31 -4.00
CA ARG A 44 -15.35 8.28 -3.07
C ARG A 44 -14.52 9.54 -2.88
N LEU A 45 -13.20 9.46 -2.96
CA LEU A 45 -12.24 10.53 -2.66
C LEU A 45 -11.28 10.73 -3.86
N PRO A 46 -11.79 11.17 -5.03
CA PRO A 46 -10.99 11.23 -6.26
C PRO A 46 -9.88 12.29 -6.23
N ASP A 47 -9.97 13.28 -5.34
CA ASP A 47 -9.01 14.37 -5.18
C ASP A 47 -8.13 14.24 -3.92
N LEU A 48 -8.08 13.04 -3.33
CA LEU A 48 -7.27 12.73 -2.16
C LEU A 48 -5.79 12.98 -2.42
N HIS A 49 -5.15 13.78 -1.59
CA HIS A 49 -3.72 14.08 -1.66
C HIS A 49 -3.09 14.16 -0.26
N LEU A 50 -1.77 14.06 -0.18
CA LEU A 50 -1.03 14.18 1.07
C LEU A 50 -1.15 15.61 1.62
N ALA A 51 -1.45 15.73 2.91
CA ALA A 51 -1.57 17.00 3.63
C ALA A 51 -0.33 17.32 4.49
N GLY A 52 0.81 16.67 4.19
CA GLY A 52 2.07 16.91 4.87
C GLY A 52 3.17 15.97 4.41
N GLU A 53 4.38 16.52 4.28
CA GLU A 53 5.61 15.78 3.98
C GLU A 53 6.79 16.35 4.79
N PRO A 54 7.78 15.52 5.18
CA PRO A 54 7.87 14.08 4.95
C PRO A 54 6.94 13.26 5.87
N LEU A 55 6.54 12.07 5.42
CA LEU A 55 5.73 11.18 6.25
C LEU A 55 6.57 10.59 7.39
N PRO A 56 6.13 10.69 8.66
CA PRO A 56 6.84 10.06 9.78
C PRO A 56 6.90 8.55 9.56
N ARG A 57 8.07 7.95 9.73
CA ARG A 57 8.31 6.51 9.55
C ARG A 57 8.12 5.77 10.87
N ARG A 58 7.61 4.54 10.80
CA ARG A 58 7.62 3.64 11.97
C ARG A 58 9.06 3.39 12.43
N SER A 59 9.30 3.38 13.74
CA SER A 59 10.58 2.94 14.32
C SER A 59 10.63 1.40 14.34
N SER A 60 10.71 0.80 13.15
CA SER A 60 10.75 -0.66 12.97
C SER A 60 11.67 -1.05 11.81
N ASN A 61 12.45 -2.10 12.01
CA ASN A 61 13.24 -2.76 10.97
C ASN A 61 12.53 -3.99 10.38
N PHE A 62 11.39 -4.40 10.94
CA PHE A 62 10.64 -5.59 10.53
C PHE A 62 9.42 -5.22 9.68
N ILE A 63 8.68 -4.17 10.07
CA ILE A 63 7.51 -3.67 9.34
C ILE A 63 7.80 -2.26 8.82
N SER A 64 7.73 -2.08 7.50
CA SER A 64 7.93 -0.79 6.84
C SER A 64 6.60 -0.09 6.60
N GLY A 65 6.53 1.20 6.92
CA GLY A 65 5.39 2.06 6.61
C GLY A 65 5.51 3.44 7.27
N PRO A 66 4.64 4.38 6.89
CA PRO A 66 4.46 5.59 7.68
C PRO A 66 3.80 5.26 9.02
N GLU A 67 4.18 5.97 10.08
CA GLU A 67 3.48 5.98 11.36
C GLU A 67 2.17 6.78 11.26
N ALA A 68 2.19 7.86 10.47
CA ALA A 68 1.02 8.65 10.13
C ALA A 68 1.10 9.12 8.66
N MET A 69 -0.06 9.23 8.01
CA MET A 69 -0.19 9.73 6.65
C MET A 69 -1.35 10.73 6.57
N PRO A 70 -1.10 12.01 6.93
CA PRO A 70 -2.11 13.06 6.83
C PRO A 70 -2.53 13.26 5.37
N VAL A 71 -3.83 13.38 5.13
CA VAL A 71 -4.42 13.56 3.79
C VAL A 71 -5.51 14.62 3.81
N ALA A 72 -5.74 15.26 2.66
CA ALA A 72 -6.83 16.19 2.43
C ALA A 72 -7.60 15.80 1.16
N PHE A 73 -8.88 16.14 1.14
CA PHE A 73 -9.82 15.91 0.04
C PHE A 73 -11.01 16.87 0.18
N THR A 74 -11.77 17.08 -0.89
CA THR A 74 -12.99 17.90 -0.83
C THR A 74 -14.11 17.10 -0.16
N PRO A 75 -14.70 17.57 0.97
CA PRO A 75 -15.86 16.91 1.57
C PRO A 75 -17.02 16.84 0.57
N GLY A 76 -17.67 15.67 0.50
CA GLY A 76 -18.84 15.44 -0.36
C GLY A 76 -20.13 16.02 0.21
#